data_AF-A0A8H5M956-F1
#
_entry.id   AF-A0A8H5M956-F1
#
_cell.length_a   1.000
_cell.length_b   1.000
_cell.length_c   1.000
_cell.angle_alpha   90.00
_cell.angle_beta   90.00
_cell.angle_gamma   90.00
#
_symmetry.space_group_name_H-M   'P 1'
#
loop_
_entity.id
_entity.type
_entity.pdbx_description
1 polymer ?
#
loop_
_entity_poly.entity_id
_entity_poly.type
_entity_poly.pdbx_seq_one_letter_code
_entity_poly.pdbx_strand_id
1 'polypeptide(L)'
;MRSLQISATGPDTDKLSLGVSNLSVSLNADNDQRSVLRLVMDYLFDWLRPYSPNLVSLFVFVFLMPFIAFISFYAGFIVWKSVAVGWQIPLYLQYGDGGSPYAHTLLSDLSPRQPYNVVLQLVVPSAESNLALGNFMNSLTLSTTSNKTLASVRRPAIVPHRYSILKNTPNLVTLQIPMLDSFVPGTRQLAVDVTIGRRDVWKTIGSGQGRELAVSSASLKGILARKGIRGLVTRFPTFFSVLCSAVFFAILFFFLVACLLPSILQSTPAPAPTPAPPTSPDTSSAPADGNEQKPLLDDRSPELPSDSESDVSNRPSKSARRRKRRSKYKDTSEVNSIKSESEPILVSAGSAGSATPLRRRRSRQISDMENQYD
;
A
#
# COMPACT_ATOMS: atom_id res chain seq x y z
N MET A 1 -14.66 10.38 -20.60
CA MET A 1 -14.25 11.67 -21.21
C MET A 1 -15.51 12.40 -21.67
N ARG A 2 -16.12 13.20 -20.79
CA ARG A 2 -17.22 14.12 -21.11
C ARG A 2 -16.65 15.52 -20.96
N SER A 3 -16.55 16.21 -22.09
CA SER A 3 -16.14 17.62 -22.19
C SER A 3 -17.25 18.50 -21.61
N LEU A 4 -16.96 19.22 -20.54
CA LEU A 4 -17.82 20.28 -20.01
C LEU A 4 -17.30 21.60 -20.54
N GLN A 5 -17.95 22.14 -21.57
CA GLN A 5 -17.79 23.53 -21.99
C GLN A 5 -18.57 24.42 -21.02
N ILE A 6 -17.85 25.25 -20.27
CA ILE A 6 -18.42 26.31 -19.44
C ILE A 6 -18.42 27.57 -20.31
N SER A 7 -19.63 28.01 -20.65
CA SER A 7 -19.92 29.23 -21.41
C SER A 7 -19.74 30.44 -20.51
N ALA A 8 -18.87 31.37 -20.92
CA ALA A 8 -18.64 32.64 -20.25
C ALA A 8 -19.62 33.68 -20.77
N THR A 9 -20.61 34.04 -19.96
CA THR A 9 -21.50 35.19 -20.18
C THR A 9 -20.89 36.41 -19.50
N GLY A 10 -20.44 37.38 -20.31
CA GLY A 10 -19.98 38.67 -19.84
C GLY A 10 -21.13 39.54 -19.35
N PRO A 11 -20.88 40.44 -18.37
CA PRO A 11 -21.83 41.49 -18.04
C PRO A 11 -21.52 42.78 -18.81
N ASP A 12 -22.59 43.36 -19.33
CA ASP A 12 -22.68 44.64 -20.01
C ASP A 12 -22.04 45.78 -19.21
N THR A 13 -21.08 46.46 -19.85
CA THR A 13 -20.62 47.78 -19.44
C THR A 13 -21.45 48.80 -20.18
N ASP A 14 -22.41 49.42 -19.50
CA ASP A 14 -23.02 50.63 -20.01
C ASP A 14 -23.42 51.57 -18.86
N LYS A 15 -22.91 52.79 -18.99
CA LYS A 15 -23.42 54.04 -18.41
C LYS A 15 -23.28 54.21 -16.90
N LEU A 16 -22.43 55.16 -16.52
CA LEU A 16 -22.85 56.45 -15.97
C LEU A 16 -21.61 57.32 -15.71
N SER A 17 -21.31 58.16 -16.71
CA SER A 17 -20.58 59.42 -16.52
C SER A 17 -21.53 60.40 -15.84
N LEU A 18 -21.22 60.83 -14.62
CA LEU A 18 -21.68 62.09 -14.00
C LEU A 18 -20.99 62.25 -12.63
N GLY A 19 -20.29 63.37 -12.43
CA GLY A 19 -19.94 63.85 -11.08
C GLY A 19 -18.46 64.07 -10.76
N VAL A 20 -17.67 64.69 -11.64
CA VAL A 20 -16.32 65.19 -11.31
C VAL A 20 -16.43 66.62 -10.79
N SER A 21 -16.68 66.81 -9.49
CA SER A 21 -16.44 68.13 -8.84
C SER A 21 -16.26 68.13 -7.31
N ASN A 22 -16.45 67.02 -6.59
CA ASN A 22 -16.39 67.01 -5.11
C ASN A 22 -15.32 66.07 -4.53
N LEU A 23 -14.28 65.74 -5.30
CA LEU A 23 -13.29 64.71 -4.94
C LEU A 23 -11.96 65.26 -4.37
N SER A 24 -11.80 66.59 -4.26
CA SER A 24 -10.56 67.19 -3.75
C SER A 24 -10.52 67.34 -2.22
N VAL A 25 -11.66 67.28 -1.52
CA VAL A 25 -11.70 67.43 -0.04
C VAL A 25 -11.63 66.09 0.69
N SER A 26 -12.02 64.98 0.06
CA SER A 26 -11.97 63.63 0.67
C SER A 26 -10.60 62.96 0.56
N LEU A 27 -9.72 63.40 -0.35
CA LEU A 27 -8.38 62.83 -0.52
C LEU A 27 -7.38 63.27 0.56
N ASN A 28 -7.63 64.35 1.29
CA ASN A 28 -6.76 64.78 2.40
C ASN A 28 -7.02 63.99 3.70
N ALA A 29 -8.24 63.50 3.93
CA ALA A 29 -8.55 62.70 5.12
C ALA A 29 -7.91 61.29 5.07
N ASP A 30 -7.80 60.68 3.88
CA ASP A 30 -7.17 59.36 3.71
C ASP A 30 -5.64 59.42 3.93
N ASN A 31 -5.01 60.57 3.66
CA ASN A 31 -3.57 60.72 3.83
C ASN A 31 -3.17 60.89 5.31
N ASP A 32 -4.01 61.57 6.10
CA ASP A 32 -3.84 61.67 7.55
C ASP A 32 -4.04 60.33 8.27
N GLN A 33 -4.98 59.49 7.80
CA GLN A 33 -5.19 58.18 8.40
C GLN A 33 -3.98 57.25 8.18
N ARG A 34 -3.30 57.36 7.02
CA ARG A 34 -2.07 56.61 6.72
C ARG A 34 -0.86 57.10 7.51
N SER A 35 -0.76 58.40 7.81
CA SER A 35 0.35 58.96 8.59
C SER A 35 0.29 58.53 10.06
N VAL A 36 -0.92 58.56 10.65
CA VAL A 36 -1.15 58.06 12.02
C VAL A 36 -0.87 56.56 12.12
N LEU A 37 -1.29 55.77 11.12
CA LEU A 37 -0.98 54.33 11.07
C LEU A 37 0.53 54.05 11.02
N ARG A 38 1.30 54.83 10.26
CA ARG A 38 2.76 54.69 10.20
C ARG A 38 3.42 55.03 11.53
N LEU A 39 3.03 56.14 12.17
CA LEU A 39 3.56 56.53 13.49
C LEU A 39 3.27 55.48 14.57
N VAL A 40 2.06 54.92 14.57
CA VAL A 40 1.70 53.84 15.50
C VAL A 40 2.51 52.58 15.22
N MET A 41 2.72 52.23 13.93
CA MET A 41 3.54 51.07 13.55
C MET A 41 5.01 51.25 13.94
N ASP A 42 5.60 52.42 13.71
CA ASP A 42 6.99 52.72 14.05
C ASP A 42 7.21 52.67 15.57
N TYR A 43 6.27 53.23 16.36
CA TYR A 43 6.30 53.13 17.82
C TYR A 43 6.20 51.69 18.31
N LEU A 44 5.33 50.88 17.68
CA LEU A 44 5.22 49.45 17.97
C LEU A 44 6.52 48.71 17.64
N PHE A 45 7.14 49.02 16.49
CA PHE A 45 8.39 48.40 16.05
C PHE A 45 9.56 48.73 16.97
N ASP A 46 9.69 49.97 17.43
CA ASP A 46 10.73 50.37 18.38
C ASP A 46 10.52 49.72 19.76
N TRP A 47 9.26 49.54 20.19
CA TRP A 47 8.94 48.79 21.41
C TRP A 47 9.24 47.28 21.28
N LEU A 48 9.08 46.71 20.08
CA LEU A 48 9.39 45.30 19.79
C LEU A 48 10.89 45.03 19.55
N ARG A 49 11.65 46.06 19.18
CA ARG A 49 13.08 45.95 18.82
C ARG A 49 13.95 45.21 19.86
N PRO A 50 13.83 45.44 21.19
CA PRO A 50 14.60 44.68 22.18
C PRO A 50 14.20 43.19 22.27
N TYR A 51 12.99 42.84 21.86
CA TYR A 51 12.49 41.46 21.85
C TYR A 51 12.65 40.78 20.49
N SER A 52 13.08 41.51 19.46
CA SER A 52 13.14 41.05 18.07
C SER A 52 13.87 39.72 17.84
N PRO A 53 15.05 39.42 18.44
CA PRO A 53 15.72 38.14 18.16
C PRO A 53 14.94 36.92 18.70
N ASN A 54 14.27 37.08 19.84
CA ASN A 54 13.48 36.02 20.45
C ASN A 54 12.11 35.87 19.75
N LEU A 55 11.48 36.98 19.36
CA LEU A 55 10.20 36.98 18.64
C LEU A 55 10.33 36.36 17.25
N VAL A 56 11.43 36.63 16.53
CA VAL A 56 11.69 36.00 15.22
C VAL A 56 11.81 34.48 15.36
N SER A 57 12.57 34.00 16.34
CA SER A 57 12.73 32.56 16.58
C SER A 57 11.42 31.88 16.98
N LEU A 58 10.61 32.52 17.83
CA LEU A 58 9.29 32.02 18.23
C LEU A 58 8.32 31.99 17.05
N PHE A 59 8.31 33.04 16.22
CA PHE A 59 7.47 33.10 15.03
C PHE A 59 7.83 31.97 14.05
N VAL A 60 9.13 31.79 13.76
CA VAL A 60 9.61 30.68 12.92
C VAL A 60 9.20 29.33 13.50
N PHE A 61 9.32 29.14 14.82
CA PHE A 61 8.87 27.91 15.49
C PHE A 61 7.37 27.67 15.30
N VAL A 62 6.53 28.67 15.56
CA VAL A 62 5.06 28.57 15.47
C VAL A 62 4.60 28.29 14.04
N PHE A 63 5.25 28.88 13.03
CA PHE A 63 4.93 28.63 11.62
C PHE A 63 5.44 27.28 11.13
N LEU A 64 6.61 26.83 11.61
CA LEU A 64 7.23 25.60 11.13
C LEU A 64 6.61 24.35 11.79
N MET A 65 6.10 24.45 13.02
CA MET A 65 5.43 23.36 13.73
C MET A 65 4.25 22.73 12.95
N PRO A 66 3.23 23.48 12.47
CA PRO A 66 2.13 22.92 11.70
C PRO A 66 2.59 22.34 10.36
N PHE A 67 3.61 22.95 9.73
CA PHE A 67 4.20 22.44 8.50
C PHE A 67 4.87 21.08 8.71
N ILE A 68 5.67 20.94 9.78
CA ILE A 68 6.29 19.67 10.19
C ILE A 68 5.22 18.61 10.49
N ALA A 69 4.17 18.99 11.23
CA ALA A 69 3.05 18.09 11.53
C ALA A 69 2.36 17.61 10.24
N PHE A 70 2.15 18.50 9.27
CA PHE A 70 1.56 18.15 7.97
C PHE A 70 2.42 17.17 7.17
N ILE A 71 3.74 17.42 7.04
CA ILE A 71 4.64 16.51 6.33
C ILE A 71 4.70 15.16 7.05
N SER A 72 4.72 15.16 8.38
CA SER A 72 4.69 13.94 9.19
C SER A 72 3.42 13.11 8.94
N PHE A 73 2.25 13.75 8.97
CA PHE A 73 0.98 13.08 8.67
C PHE A 73 0.98 12.53 7.24
N TYR A 74 1.50 13.31 6.28
CA TYR A 74 1.61 12.90 4.89
C TYR A 74 2.53 11.68 4.71
N ALA A 75 3.66 11.63 5.43
CA ALA A 75 4.54 10.46 5.46
C ALA A 75 3.82 9.22 6.00
N GLY A 76 3.09 9.36 7.11
CA GLY A 76 2.24 8.30 7.65
C GLY A 76 1.17 7.83 6.65
N PHE A 77 0.54 8.77 5.94
CA PHE A 77 -0.46 8.47 4.91
C PHE A 77 0.14 7.71 3.72
N ILE A 78 1.34 8.08 3.25
CA ILE A 78 2.06 7.33 2.21
C ILE A 78 2.35 5.91 2.67
N VAL A 79 2.82 5.72 3.91
CA VAL A 79 3.06 4.38 4.45
C VAL A 79 1.77 3.57 4.46
N TRP A 80 0.66 4.16 4.91
CA TRP A 80 -0.65 3.51 4.92
C TRP A 80 -1.11 3.08 3.52
N LYS A 81 -1.00 3.99 2.53
CA LYS A 81 -1.33 3.72 1.12
C LYS A 81 -0.41 2.70 0.44
N SER A 82 0.86 2.67 0.81
CA SER A 82 1.87 1.75 0.24
C SER A 82 1.88 0.36 0.88
N VAL A 83 1.15 0.17 1.99
CA VAL A 83 0.91 -1.18 2.53
C VAL A 83 0.19 -1.98 1.46
N ALA A 84 0.89 -2.97 0.90
CA ALA A 84 0.36 -3.78 -0.19
C ALA A 84 -0.96 -4.44 0.22
N VAL A 85 -2.04 -3.93 -0.36
CA VAL A 85 -3.39 -4.43 -0.18
C VAL A 85 -3.55 -5.67 -1.05
N GLY A 86 -4.19 -6.70 -0.51
CA GLY A 86 -4.60 -7.85 -1.32
C GLY A 86 -5.54 -7.42 -2.46
N TRP A 87 -5.79 -8.31 -3.40
CA TRP A 87 -6.78 -8.08 -4.45
C TRP A 87 -8.08 -8.81 -4.11
N GLN A 88 -9.21 -8.28 -4.61
CA GLN A 88 -10.52 -8.90 -4.53
C GLN A 88 -11.23 -8.73 -5.86
N ILE A 89 -11.73 -9.82 -6.42
CA ILE A 89 -12.44 -9.83 -7.70
C ILE A 89 -13.78 -10.54 -7.54
N PRO A 90 -14.89 -9.94 -7.99
CA PRO A 90 -16.20 -10.59 -7.94
C PRO A 90 -16.24 -11.78 -8.91
N LEU A 91 -16.95 -12.84 -8.50
CA LEU A 91 -17.20 -14.03 -9.32
C LEU A 91 -18.68 -14.06 -9.68
N TYR A 92 -18.97 -14.02 -10.98
CA TYR A 92 -20.32 -14.14 -11.50
C TYR A 92 -20.59 -15.62 -11.82
N LEU A 93 -21.28 -16.30 -10.92
CA LEU A 93 -21.60 -17.71 -11.06
C LEU A 93 -22.70 -17.92 -12.10
N GLN A 94 -22.47 -18.87 -13.00
CA GLN A 94 -23.42 -19.34 -14.00
C GLN A 94 -24.19 -20.54 -13.43
N TYR A 95 -25.50 -20.53 -13.63
CA TYR A 95 -26.46 -21.54 -13.17
C TYR A 95 -27.26 -22.04 -14.37
N GLY A 96 -27.80 -23.26 -14.29
CA GLY A 96 -28.76 -23.78 -15.28
C GLY A 96 -28.18 -24.69 -16.37
N ASP A 97 -26.86 -24.82 -16.48
CA ASP A 97 -26.22 -25.69 -17.49
C ASP A 97 -26.22 -27.19 -17.10
N GLY A 98 -27.07 -27.58 -16.14
CA GLY A 98 -27.14 -28.95 -15.62
C GLY A 98 -25.88 -29.41 -14.89
N GLY A 99 -24.97 -28.48 -14.56
CA GLY A 99 -23.69 -28.68 -13.89
C GLY A 99 -23.70 -28.27 -12.41
N SER A 100 -22.52 -28.19 -11.79
CA SER A 100 -22.34 -27.42 -10.55
C SER A 100 -22.10 -25.96 -10.94
N PRO A 101 -22.62 -24.96 -10.19
CA PRO A 101 -22.37 -23.55 -10.49
C PRO A 101 -20.90 -23.25 -10.70
N TYR A 102 -20.59 -22.53 -11.78
CA TYR A 102 -19.20 -22.23 -12.15
C TYR A 102 -19.02 -20.77 -12.56
N ALA A 103 -17.80 -20.27 -12.46
CA ALA A 103 -17.44 -18.92 -12.87
C ALA A 103 -16.07 -18.93 -13.52
N HIS A 104 -15.95 -18.20 -14.63
CA HIS A 104 -14.69 -17.91 -15.28
C HIS A 104 -14.40 -16.41 -15.19
N THR A 105 -13.19 -16.05 -14.77
CA THR A 105 -12.76 -14.65 -14.71
C THR A 105 -11.27 -14.51 -14.98
N LEU A 106 -10.85 -13.31 -15.38
CA LEU A 106 -9.45 -12.97 -15.57
C LEU A 106 -8.96 -12.09 -14.42
N LEU A 107 -7.99 -12.59 -13.68
CA LEU A 107 -7.23 -11.82 -12.70
C LEU A 107 -6.19 -10.96 -13.44
N SER A 108 -6.28 -9.65 -13.28
CA SER A 108 -5.31 -8.69 -13.81
C SER A 108 -4.53 -8.03 -12.69
N ASP A 109 -3.38 -7.44 -13.03
CA ASP A 109 -2.54 -6.63 -12.14
C ASP A 109 -1.96 -7.39 -10.93
N LEU A 110 -1.63 -8.67 -11.12
CA LEU A 110 -0.94 -9.47 -10.11
C LEU A 110 0.56 -9.19 -10.13
N SER A 111 1.17 -9.15 -8.94
CA SER A 111 2.62 -9.09 -8.84
C SER A 111 3.20 -10.52 -9.01
N PRO A 112 4.01 -10.77 -10.04
CA PRO A 112 4.45 -12.13 -10.39
C PRO A 112 5.35 -12.78 -9.34
N ARG A 113 6.00 -11.97 -8.49
CA ARG A 113 6.97 -12.43 -7.47
C ARG A 113 6.38 -12.49 -6.05
N GLN A 114 5.13 -12.06 -5.88
CA GLN A 114 4.52 -11.98 -4.56
C GLN A 114 3.72 -13.25 -4.25
N PRO A 115 3.89 -13.85 -3.06
CA PRO A 115 3.07 -14.96 -2.61
C PRO A 115 1.73 -14.47 -2.07
N TYR A 116 0.64 -15.13 -2.45
CA TYR A 116 -0.73 -14.83 -2.04
C TYR A 116 -1.40 -16.05 -1.40
N ASN A 117 -2.16 -15.83 -0.33
CA ASN A 117 -3.15 -16.76 0.17
C ASN A 117 -4.46 -16.47 -0.55
N VAL A 118 -4.93 -17.43 -1.34
CA VAL A 118 -6.16 -17.29 -2.14
C VAL A 118 -7.33 -17.83 -1.33
N VAL A 119 -8.31 -16.98 -1.06
CA VAL A 119 -9.51 -17.29 -0.29
C VAL A 119 -10.73 -17.08 -1.18
N LEU A 120 -11.58 -18.10 -1.29
CA LEU A 120 -12.89 -17.98 -1.91
C LEU A 120 -13.89 -17.51 -0.86
N GLN A 121 -14.47 -16.32 -1.07
CA GLN A 121 -15.51 -15.78 -0.21
C GLN A 121 -16.87 -15.95 -0.88
N LEU A 122 -17.78 -16.65 -0.20
CA LEU A 122 -19.15 -16.87 -0.64
C LEU A 122 -20.12 -16.22 0.35
N VAL A 123 -21.16 -15.59 -0.16
CA VAL A 123 -22.29 -15.11 0.64
C VAL A 123 -23.50 -15.94 0.25
N VAL A 124 -23.95 -16.78 1.17
CA VAL A 124 -24.94 -17.83 0.93
C VAL A 124 -26.14 -17.57 1.82
N PRO A 125 -27.38 -17.54 1.30
CA PRO A 125 -28.57 -17.50 2.15
C PRO A 125 -28.70 -18.80 2.93
N SER A 126 -29.07 -18.72 4.20
CA SER A 126 -29.32 -19.87 5.07
C SER A 126 -30.68 -20.54 4.79
N ALA A 127 -31.08 -20.61 3.52
CA ALA A 127 -32.26 -21.32 3.10
C ALA A 127 -32.11 -22.82 3.40
N GLU A 128 -33.22 -23.49 3.69
CA GLU A 128 -33.23 -24.93 4.00
C GLU A 128 -32.59 -25.75 2.87
N SER A 129 -32.78 -25.36 1.60
CA SER A 129 -32.14 -25.99 0.44
C SER A 129 -30.60 -25.98 0.51
N ASN A 130 -30.01 -24.84 0.90
CA ASN A 130 -28.56 -24.71 1.04
C ASN A 130 -28.02 -25.46 2.27
N LEU A 131 -28.82 -25.54 3.35
CA LEU A 131 -28.46 -26.29 4.54
C LEU A 131 -28.55 -27.81 4.29
N ALA A 132 -29.59 -28.26 3.58
CA ALA A 132 -29.80 -29.65 3.20
C ALA A 132 -28.74 -30.18 2.22
N LEU A 133 -28.07 -29.30 1.47
CA LEU A 133 -26.95 -29.66 0.61
C LEU A 133 -25.81 -30.32 1.41
N GLY A 134 -25.64 -29.89 2.66
CA GLY A 134 -24.61 -30.38 3.57
C GLY A 134 -23.20 -29.99 3.11
N ASN A 135 -22.30 -30.97 3.07
CA ASN A 135 -20.94 -30.78 2.57
C ASN A 135 -20.96 -30.63 1.05
N PHE A 136 -20.36 -29.54 0.56
CA PHE A 136 -20.16 -29.30 -0.86
C PHE A 136 -18.68 -29.08 -1.16
N MET A 137 -18.28 -29.28 -2.42
CA MET A 137 -16.91 -29.11 -2.85
C MET A 137 -16.74 -27.80 -3.62
N ASN A 138 -15.60 -27.15 -3.41
CA ASN A 138 -15.18 -25.97 -4.15
C ASN A 138 -13.94 -26.38 -4.93
N SER A 139 -13.90 -26.09 -6.23
CA SER A 139 -12.72 -26.29 -7.07
C SER A 139 -12.26 -24.93 -7.56
N LEU A 140 -10.96 -24.65 -7.43
CA LEU A 140 -10.31 -23.49 -8.01
C LEU A 140 -9.21 -24.00 -8.93
N THR A 141 -9.24 -23.56 -10.19
CA THR A 141 -8.19 -23.80 -11.17
C THR A 141 -7.66 -22.46 -11.63
N LEU A 142 -6.36 -22.24 -11.46
CA LEU A 142 -5.64 -21.06 -11.92
C LEU A 142 -4.79 -21.48 -13.12
N SER A 143 -4.99 -20.82 -14.26
CA SER A 143 -4.23 -21.05 -15.49
C SER A 143 -3.65 -19.75 -16.03
N THR A 144 -2.59 -19.85 -16.82
CA THR A 144 -2.07 -18.72 -17.59
C THR A 144 -2.99 -18.40 -18.76
N THR A 145 -2.81 -17.23 -19.38
CA THR A 145 -3.47 -16.87 -20.65
C THR A 145 -3.13 -17.82 -21.80
N SER A 146 -2.04 -18.58 -21.69
CA SER A 146 -1.66 -19.68 -22.59
C SER A 146 -2.30 -21.03 -22.23
N ASN A 147 -3.37 -21.02 -21.42
CA ASN A 147 -4.08 -22.21 -20.95
C ASN A 147 -3.21 -23.24 -20.20
N LYS A 148 -2.08 -22.81 -19.63
CA LYS A 148 -1.24 -23.66 -18.78
C LYS A 148 -1.74 -23.59 -17.35
N THR A 149 -2.24 -24.70 -16.81
CA THR A 149 -2.65 -24.78 -15.41
C THR A 149 -1.45 -24.60 -14.49
N LEU A 150 -1.51 -23.61 -13.60
CA LEU A 150 -0.49 -23.34 -12.59
C LEU A 150 -0.82 -24.01 -11.26
N ALA A 151 -2.09 -24.00 -10.87
CA ALA A 151 -2.56 -24.62 -9.65
C ALA A 151 -4.01 -25.07 -9.82
N SER A 152 -4.35 -26.22 -9.26
CA SER A 152 -5.73 -26.68 -9.13
C SER A 152 -5.92 -27.25 -7.73
N VAL A 153 -6.91 -26.75 -6.99
CA VAL A 153 -7.20 -27.17 -5.62
C VAL A 153 -8.68 -27.37 -5.41
N ARG A 154 -9.01 -28.37 -4.59
CA ARG A 154 -10.38 -28.70 -4.19
C ARG A 154 -10.50 -28.65 -2.68
N ARG A 155 -11.48 -27.91 -2.15
CA ARG A 155 -11.73 -27.77 -0.71
C ARG A 155 -13.20 -28.03 -0.38
N PRO A 156 -13.50 -28.91 0.60
CA PRO A 156 -14.85 -29.05 1.11
C PRO A 156 -15.25 -27.81 1.92
N ALA A 157 -16.53 -27.49 1.92
CA ALA A 157 -17.12 -26.52 2.83
C ALA A 157 -18.53 -26.97 3.21
N ILE A 158 -19.01 -26.46 4.33
CA ILE A 158 -20.37 -26.67 4.82
C ILE A 158 -20.99 -25.31 5.11
N VAL A 159 -22.28 -25.15 4.79
CA VAL A 159 -23.03 -23.97 5.20
C VAL A 159 -23.37 -24.14 6.68
N PRO A 160 -22.80 -23.33 7.59
CA PRO A 160 -23.08 -23.45 9.00
C PRO A 160 -24.52 -23.03 9.26
N HIS A 161 -25.21 -23.82 10.08
CA HIS A 161 -26.54 -23.49 10.51
C HIS A 161 -26.47 -22.30 11.48
N ARG A 162 -27.07 -21.17 11.10
CA ARG A 162 -27.22 -20.01 11.98
C ARG A 162 -28.66 -19.95 12.47
N TYR A 163 -28.86 -20.17 13.76
CA TYR A 163 -30.14 -19.95 14.41
C TYR A 163 -30.40 -18.44 14.46
N SER A 164 -31.32 -17.94 13.64
CA SER A 164 -31.78 -16.55 13.75
C SER A 164 -32.97 -16.52 14.72
N ILE A 165 -32.73 -16.02 15.92
CA ILE A 165 -33.79 -15.87 16.93
C ILE A 165 -34.76 -14.73 16.54
N LEU A 166 -34.31 -13.78 15.72
CA LEU A 166 -35.15 -12.73 15.14
C LEU A 166 -35.45 -13.03 13.66
N LYS A 167 -36.75 -13.07 13.31
CA LYS A 167 -37.28 -13.60 12.04
C LYS A 167 -37.22 -12.65 10.83
N ASN A 168 -36.76 -11.41 10.97
CA ASN A 168 -37.04 -10.37 9.96
C ASN A 168 -35.89 -10.00 9.00
N THR A 169 -34.72 -10.63 9.09
CA THR A 169 -33.62 -10.37 8.15
C THR A 169 -33.26 -11.63 7.36
N PRO A 170 -33.01 -11.52 6.05
CA PRO A 170 -32.49 -12.65 5.29
C PRO A 170 -31.15 -13.06 5.89
N ASN A 171 -31.11 -14.28 6.42
CA ASN A 171 -29.95 -14.78 7.13
C ASN A 171 -28.87 -15.17 6.10
N LEU A 172 -28.05 -14.20 5.74
CA LEU A 172 -26.90 -14.36 4.86
C LEU A 172 -25.70 -14.82 5.67
N VAL A 173 -25.10 -15.91 5.24
CA VAL A 173 -23.89 -16.47 5.85
C VAL A 173 -22.71 -16.21 4.92
N THR A 174 -21.68 -15.56 5.46
CA THR A 174 -20.42 -15.38 4.74
C THR A 174 -19.48 -16.55 5.06
N LEU A 175 -19.09 -17.29 4.02
CA LEU A 175 -18.14 -18.39 4.07
C LEU A 175 -16.81 -17.89 3.51
N GLN A 176 -15.71 -18.19 4.22
CA GLN A 176 -14.35 -17.91 3.75
C GLN A 176 -13.61 -19.25 3.66
N ILE A 177 -13.29 -19.67 2.44
CA ILE A 177 -12.73 -20.99 2.16
C ILE A 177 -11.29 -20.78 1.68
N PRO A 178 -10.27 -21.19 2.45
CA PRO A 178 -8.87 -21.05 2.04
C PRO A 178 -8.55 -22.06 0.92
N MET A 179 -8.38 -21.55 -0.30
CA MET A 179 -8.14 -22.40 -1.47
C MET A 179 -6.66 -22.71 -1.64
N LEU A 180 -5.79 -21.69 -1.60
CA LEU A 180 -4.34 -21.84 -1.78
C LEU A 180 -3.59 -21.03 -0.72
N ASP A 181 -2.49 -21.60 -0.21
CA ASP A 181 -1.59 -20.93 0.71
C ASP A 181 -0.28 -20.58 0.02
N SER A 182 0.18 -19.33 0.18
CA SER A 182 1.47 -18.83 -0.34
C SER A 182 1.70 -19.07 -1.84
N PHE A 183 0.65 -19.01 -2.66
CA PHE A 183 0.71 -19.18 -4.11
C PHE A 183 1.43 -18.02 -4.79
N VAL A 184 2.42 -18.33 -5.63
CA VAL A 184 3.16 -17.34 -6.42
C VAL A 184 2.71 -17.44 -7.88
N PRO A 185 2.09 -16.41 -8.45
CA PRO A 185 1.44 -16.49 -9.76
C PRO A 185 2.45 -16.61 -10.92
N GLY A 186 3.64 -16.03 -10.80
CA GLY A 186 4.65 -16.04 -11.87
C GLY A 186 4.33 -15.16 -13.08
N THR A 187 3.06 -14.83 -13.31
CA THR A 187 2.55 -13.95 -14.37
C THR A 187 1.72 -12.80 -13.79
N ARG A 188 1.48 -11.75 -14.60
CA ARG A 188 0.62 -10.61 -14.20
C ARG A 188 -0.87 -10.86 -14.41
N GLN A 189 -1.19 -11.80 -15.29
CA GLN A 189 -2.55 -12.17 -15.65
C GLN A 189 -2.76 -13.66 -15.45
N LEU A 190 -3.89 -14.03 -14.85
CA LEU A 190 -4.30 -15.41 -14.63
C LEU A 190 -5.76 -15.60 -15.03
N ALA A 191 -6.04 -16.66 -15.76
CA ALA A 191 -7.39 -17.16 -15.92
C ALA A 191 -7.76 -17.99 -14.70
N VAL A 192 -8.97 -17.74 -14.20
CA VAL A 192 -9.50 -18.34 -12.99
C VAL A 192 -10.78 -19.05 -13.36
N ASP A 193 -10.83 -20.33 -13.03
CA ASP A 193 -12.01 -21.18 -13.13
C ASP A 193 -12.38 -21.65 -11.72
N VAL A 194 -13.60 -21.32 -11.29
CA VAL A 194 -14.14 -21.70 -9.99
C VAL A 194 -15.41 -22.50 -10.21
N THR A 195 -15.50 -23.68 -9.61
CA THR A 195 -16.73 -24.48 -9.58
C THR A 195 -17.15 -24.74 -8.14
N ILE A 196 -18.42 -24.55 -7.82
CA ILE A 196 -18.96 -24.66 -6.46
C ILE A 196 -20.12 -25.65 -6.49
N GLY A 197 -20.14 -26.60 -5.56
CA GLY A 197 -21.26 -27.51 -5.37
C GLY A 197 -20.84 -28.97 -5.28
N ARG A 198 -21.83 -29.87 -5.35
CA ARG A 198 -21.56 -31.31 -5.43
C ARG A 198 -21.42 -31.72 -6.90
N ARG A 199 -20.43 -32.58 -7.17
CA ARG A 199 -20.18 -33.18 -8.51
C ARG A 199 -20.65 -34.63 -8.58
N ASP A 200 -21.48 -35.04 -7.64
CA ASP A 200 -22.06 -36.37 -7.66
C ASP A 200 -23.14 -36.49 -8.74
N VAL A 201 -23.42 -37.75 -9.09
CA VAL A 201 -24.37 -38.13 -10.14
C VAL A 201 -25.83 -37.99 -9.66
N TRP A 202 -26.05 -37.63 -8.39
CA TRP A 202 -27.37 -37.52 -7.80
C TRP A 202 -28.08 -36.28 -8.34
N LYS A 203 -29.22 -36.49 -9.01
CA LYS A 203 -30.01 -35.41 -9.62
C LYS A 203 -30.80 -34.60 -8.59
N THR A 204 -31.24 -35.22 -7.50
CA THR A 204 -32.05 -34.59 -6.46
C THR A 204 -31.64 -35.08 -5.09
N ILE A 205 -31.69 -34.18 -4.09
CA ILE A 205 -31.43 -34.53 -2.70
C ILE A 205 -32.79 -34.84 -2.06
N GLY A 206 -33.37 -35.98 -2.41
CA GLY A 206 -34.60 -36.51 -1.81
C GLY A 206 -35.89 -35.73 -2.12
N SER A 207 -36.06 -34.55 -1.51
CA SER A 207 -37.32 -33.76 -1.51
C SER A 207 -37.39 -32.69 -2.61
N GLY A 208 -36.65 -32.88 -3.71
CA GLY A 208 -36.67 -31.95 -4.85
C GLY A 208 -35.78 -30.71 -4.70
N GLN A 209 -35.00 -30.59 -3.63
CA GLN A 209 -33.95 -29.58 -3.53
C GLN A 209 -32.89 -29.82 -4.61
N GLY A 210 -32.50 -28.74 -5.27
CA GLY A 210 -31.50 -28.76 -6.33
C GLY A 210 -30.12 -29.19 -5.84
N ARG A 211 -29.32 -29.76 -6.74
CA ARG A 211 -27.90 -30.11 -6.50
C ARG A 211 -27.00 -28.88 -6.32
N GLU A 212 -27.53 -27.72 -6.65
CA GLU A 212 -26.78 -26.48 -6.80
C GLU A 212 -26.85 -25.65 -5.50
N LEU A 213 -25.70 -25.14 -5.07
CA LEU A 213 -25.65 -24.20 -3.95
C LEU A 213 -26.14 -22.84 -4.45
N ALA A 214 -27.21 -22.31 -3.88
CA ALA A 214 -27.65 -20.96 -4.18
C ALA A 214 -26.71 -19.96 -3.49
N VAL A 215 -25.98 -19.16 -4.27
CA VAL A 215 -25.03 -18.16 -3.76
C VAL A 215 -25.52 -16.77 -4.14
N SER A 216 -25.64 -15.87 -3.14
CA SER A 216 -26.04 -14.47 -3.34
C SER A 216 -24.91 -13.64 -3.94
N SER A 217 -23.69 -13.82 -3.46
CA SER A 217 -22.50 -13.24 -4.08
C SER A 217 -21.27 -14.10 -3.83
N ALA A 218 -20.35 -14.13 -4.80
CA ALA A 218 -19.08 -14.80 -4.70
C ALA A 218 -17.96 -13.83 -5.05
N SER A 219 -16.84 -13.92 -4.36
CA SER A 219 -15.64 -13.17 -4.69
C SER A 219 -14.39 -13.97 -4.36
N LEU A 220 -13.36 -13.82 -5.19
CA LEU A 220 -12.05 -14.38 -4.94
C LEU A 220 -11.15 -13.31 -4.35
N LYS A 221 -10.47 -13.63 -3.26
CA LYS A 221 -9.56 -12.73 -2.56
C LYS A 221 -8.16 -13.30 -2.55
N GLY A 222 -7.17 -12.49 -2.93
CA GLY A 222 -5.76 -12.81 -2.74
C GLY A 222 -5.16 -11.96 -1.64
N ILE A 223 -4.97 -12.55 -0.47
CA ILE A 223 -4.35 -11.89 0.68
C ILE A 223 -2.85 -12.10 0.57
N LEU A 224 -2.06 -11.04 0.75
CA LEU A 224 -0.61 -11.14 0.58
C LEU A 224 0.01 -12.00 1.70
N ALA A 225 0.64 -13.11 1.34
CA ALA A 225 1.23 -14.07 2.26
C ALA A 225 2.65 -13.65 2.68
N ARG A 226 2.76 -12.54 3.41
CA ARG A 226 4.07 -12.05 3.86
C ARG A 226 4.51 -12.78 5.12
N LYS A 227 5.74 -13.29 5.11
CA LYS A 227 6.43 -13.78 6.31
C LYS A 227 7.31 -12.67 6.89
N GLY A 228 7.51 -12.67 8.21
CA GLY A 228 8.40 -11.75 8.92
C GLY A 228 7.84 -10.34 9.15
N ILE A 229 8.74 -9.37 9.32
CA ILE A 229 8.41 -7.97 9.69
C ILE A 229 7.44 -7.33 8.69
N ARG A 230 7.60 -7.63 7.39
CA ARG A 230 6.71 -7.09 6.35
C ARG A 230 5.27 -7.58 6.49
N GLY A 231 5.04 -8.76 7.07
CA GLY A 231 3.71 -9.29 7.37
C GLY A 231 3.06 -8.59 8.55
N LEU A 232 3.87 -8.21 9.54
CA LEU A 232 3.41 -7.46 10.71
C LEU A 232 2.98 -6.03 10.31
N VAL A 233 3.71 -5.39 9.37
CA VAL A 233 3.29 -4.11 8.76
C VAL A 233 1.95 -4.22 8.03
N THR A 234 1.74 -5.29 7.26
CA THR A 234 0.46 -5.49 6.55
C THR A 234 -0.71 -5.83 7.47
N ARG A 235 -0.45 -6.42 8.65
CA ARG A 235 -1.48 -6.78 9.62
C ARG A 235 -1.98 -5.57 10.42
N PHE A 236 -1.10 -4.61 10.70
CA PHE A 236 -1.42 -3.43 11.51
C PHE A 236 -1.03 -2.13 10.79
N PRO A 237 -1.61 -1.84 9.60
CA PRO A 237 -1.20 -0.70 8.78
C PRO A 237 -1.37 0.65 9.50
N THR A 238 -2.42 0.79 10.31
CA THR A 238 -2.71 1.99 11.10
C THR A 238 -1.64 2.23 12.16
N PHE A 239 -1.24 1.19 12.89
CA PHE A 239 -0.18 1.28 13.89
C PHE A 239 1.15 1.73 13.28
N PHE A 240 1.56 1.12 12.16
CA PHE A 240 2.81 1.49 11.48
C PHE A 240 2.76 2.88 10.86
N SER A 241 1.61 3.30 10.35
CA SER A 241 1.40 4.65 9.83
C SER A 241 1.56 5.70 10.93
N VAL A 242 0.90 5.51 12.07
CA VAL A 242 1.00 6.40 13.24
C VAL A 242 2.43 6.40 13.79
N LEU A 243 3.05 5.22 13.94
CA LEU A 243 4.43 5.11 14.41
C LEU A 243 5.42 5.83 13.48
N CYS A 244 5.27 5.66 12.16
CA CYS A 244 6.14 6.33 11.19
C CYS A 244 5.94 7.85 11.20
N SER A 245 4.70 8.32 11.32
CA SER A 245 4.39 9.74 11.47
C SER A 245 5.02 10.29 12.76
N ALA A 246 4.87 9.61 13.89
CA ALA A 246 5.46 10.02 15.17
C ALA A 246 7.00 10.11 15.10
N VAL A 247 7.67 9.11 14.52
CA VAL A 247 9.12 9.11 14.34
C VAL A 247 9.56 10.25 13.42
N PHE A 248 8.88 10.45 12.31
CA PHE A 248 9.22 11.52 11.36
C PHE A 248 9.00 12.92 11.97
N PHE A 249 7.92 13.10 12.73
CA PHE A 249 7.67 14.31 13.51
C PHE A 249 8.78 14.56 14.52
N ALA A 250 9.17 13.54 15.29
CA ALA A 250 10.24 13.65 16.28
C ALA A 250 11.59 14.04 15.66
N ILE A 251 11.94 13.46 14.50
CA ILE A 251 13.16 13.80 13.76
C ILE A 251 13.13 15.25 13.30
N LEU A 252 12.05 15.68 12.63
CA LEU A 252 11.93 17.07 12.16
C LEU A 252 11.87 18.07 13.31
N PHE A 253 11.20 17.73 14.40
CA PHE A 253 11.18 18.53 15.62
C PHE A 253 12.58 18.66 16.23
N PHE A 254 13.35 17.56 16.28
CA PHE A 254 14.74 17.59 16.76
C PHE A 254 15.63 18.47 15.88
N PHE A 255 15.51 18.37 14.55
CA PHE A 255 16.22 19.27 13.64
C PHE A 255 15.83 20.74 13.86
N LEU A 256 14.55 21.03 14.05
CA LEU A 256 14.07 22.37 14.36
C LEU A 256 14.69 22.89 15.65
N VAL A 257 14.65 22.11 16.73
CA VAL A 257 15.26 22.48 18.02
C VAL A 257 16.77 22.67 17.89
N ALA A 258 17.48 21.78 17.20
CA ALA A 258 18.91 21.88 16.98
C ALA A 258 19.30 23.14 16.19
N CYS A 259 18.48 23.56 15.23
CA CYS A 259 18.69 24.80 14.48
C CYS A 259 18.35 26.07 15.27
N LEU A 260 17.38 26.02 16.18
CA LEU A 260 16.98 27.19 16.99
C LEU A 260 17.78 27.36 18.29
N LEU A 261 18.33 26.27 18.83
CA LEU A 261 19.06 26.29 20.11
C LEU A 261 20.24 27.28 20.11
N PRO A 262 21.10 27.38 19.07
CA PRO A 262 22.18 28.36 19.04
C PRO A 262 21.68 29.81 19.08
N SER A 263 20.58 30.12 18.37
CA SER A 263 19.98 31.46 18.34
C SER A 263 19.49 31.90 19.72
N ILE A 264 18.94 30.96 20.49
CA ILE A 264 18.46 31.22 21.85
C ILE A 264 19.65 31.42 22.81
N LEU A 265 20.69 30.58 22.70
CA LEU A 265 21.86 30.64 23.59
C LEU A 265 22.73 31.90 23.37
N GLN A 266 22.83 32.39 22.14
CA GLN A 266 23.60 33.60 21.80
C GLN A 266 22.98 34.90 22.33
N SER A 267 21.72 34.87 22.79
CA SER A 267 21.02 36.05 23.31
C SER A 267 21.37 36.38 24.77
N THR A 268 22.33 35.67 25.37
CA THR A 268 22.77 35.98 26.74
C THR A 268 23.62 37.26 26.69
N PRO A 269 23.14 38.39 27.25
CA PRO A 269 23.90 39.64 27.22
C PRO A 269 25.24 39.41 27.90
N ALA A 270 26.33 39.67 27.17
CA ALA A 270 27.67 39.63 27.74
C ALA A 270 27.66 40.52 29.00
N PRO A 271 28.10 40.01 30.17
CA PRO A 271 28.12 40.80 31.38
C PRO A 271 28.87 42.09 31.09
N ALA A 272 28.20 43.23 31.30
CA ALA A 272 28.75 44.53 31.02
C ALA A 272 30.17 44.60 31.61
N PRO A 273 31.18 45.04 30.83
CA PRO A 273 32.53 45.16 31.34
C PRO A 273 32.47 46.00 32.60
N THR A 274 32.78 45.38 33.74
CA THR A 274 32.84 46.06 35.03
C THR A 274 33.72 47.28 34.83
N PRO A 275 33.24 48.50 35.13
CA PRO A 275 34.00 49.72 34.88
C PRO A 275 35.36 49.56 35.54
N ALA A 276 36.41 49.55 34.70
CA ALA A 276 37.78 49.51 35.19
C ALA A 276 37.95 50.68 36.18
N PRO A 277 38.60 50.46 37.34
CA PRO A 277 38.86 51.52 38.28
C PRO A 277 39.61 52.68 37.57
N PRO A 278 39.31 53.94 37.93
CA PRO A 278 39.86 55.11 37.24
C PRO A 278 41.38 55.15 37.40
N THR A 279 42.11 54.84 36.33
CA THR A 279 43.54 55.12 36.23
C THR A 279 43.70 56.63 36.02
N SER A 280 44.36 57.24 37.01
CA SER A 280 44.77 58.63 37.08
C SER A 280 45.42 59.17 35.80
N PRO A 281 45.17 60.43 35.43
CA PRO A 281 45.89 61.10 34.37
C PRO A 281 47.21 61.62 34.93
N ASP A 282 48.34 61.25 34.33
CA ASP A 282 49.49 62.16 34.33
C ASP A 282 50.53 61.82 33.26
N THR A 283 50.92 62.89 32.57
CA THR A 283 52.25 63.15 31.99
C THR A 283 52.62 62.51 30.64
N SER A 284 52.28 63.26 29.57
CA SER A 284 53.25 63.86 28.63
C SER A 284 54.64 63.20 28.52
N SER A 285 54.95 62.62 27.35
CA SER A 285 56.03 63.14 26.47
C SER A 285 56.30 62.23 25.26
N ALA A 286 55.99 62.75 24.07
CA ALA A 286 56.85 62.84 22.89
C ALA A 286 57.42 61.58 22.16
N PRO A 287 57.82 61.72 20.87
CA PRO A 287 57.84 60.66 19.86
C PRO A 287 59.27 60.16 19.53
N ALA A 288 59.40 58.96 18.95
CA ALA A 288 60.42 58.62 17.95
C ALA A 288 60.36 57.15 17.50
N ASP A 289 60.28 56.97 16.18
CA ASP A 289 61.00 56.01 15.32
C ASP A 289 61.31 54.55 15.72
N GLY A 290 61.11 53.68 14.72
CA GLY A 290 61.63 52.32 14.61
C GLY A 290 60.54 51.36 14.10
N ASN A 291 60.29 51.21 12.80
CA ASN A 291 61.12 50.57 11.77
C ASN A 291 61.60 49.15 12.15
N GLU A 292 60.77 48.13 11.93
CA GLU A 292 61.16 46.72 11.72
C GLU A 292 60.02 46.03 10.94
N GLN A 293 60.19 45.83 9.63
CA GLN A 293 60.65 44.60 8.97
C GLN A 293 59.53 43.62 8.57
N LYS A 294 59.29 43.61 7.24
CA LYS A 294 58.98 42.48 6.31
C LYS A 294 59.12 41.06 6.91
N PRO A 295 58.38 40.04 6.40
CA PRO A 295 58.55 39.63 5.01
C PRO A 295 57.30 39.25 4.21
N LEU A 296 57.47 39.53 2.93
CA LEU A 296 56.70 39.20 1.75
C LEU A 296 57.14 37.80 1.26
N LEU A 297 56.20 36.90 1.06
CA LEU A 297 56.30 35.64 0.29
C LEU A 297 54.92 35.50 -0.34
N ASP A 298 54.68 35.82 -1.61
CA ASP A 298 55.22 35.22 -2.85
C ASP A 298 54.98 33.71 -2.91
N ASP A 299 53.84 33.30 -3.48
CA ASP A 299 53.74 32.03 -4.20
C ASP A 299 52.60 32.06 -5.25
N ARG A 300 52.97 32.53 -6.45
CA ARG A 300 52.90 31.75 -7.70
C ARG A 300 51.58 31.07 -8.09
N SER A 301 50.88 31.71 -9.03
CA SER A 301 50.18 30.99 -10.12
C SER A 301 51.21 30.26 -11.00
N PRO A 302 50.82 29.10 -11.57
CA PRO A 302 50.73 29.07 -13.03
C PRO A 302 49.53 28.29 -13.58
N GLU A 303 49.32 28.53 -14.87
CA GLU A 303 48.30 28.08 -15.81
C GLU A 303 48.10 26.54 -15.93
N LEU A 304 46.89 26.20 -16.41
CA LEU A 304 46.43 25.15 -17.36
C LEU A 304 47.45 24.18 -17.99
N PRO A 305 47.03 23.17 -18.80
CA PRO A 305 45.81 22.33 -18.85
C PRO A 305 46.19 20.82 -18.87
N SER A 306 45.23 19.88 -18.79
CA SER A 306 45.32 18.62 -19.58
C SER A 306 44.13 17.69 -19.38
N ASP A 307 43.58 17.28 -20.52
CA ASP A 307 42.69 16.16 -20.74
C ASP A 307 43.18 14.84 -20.11
N SER A 308 42.23 13.98 -19.74
CA SER A 308 42.47 12.54 -19.57
C SER A 308 41.17 11.77 -19.81
N GLU A 309 40.92 11.46 -21.08
CA GLU A 309 40.19 10.25 -21.45
C GLU A 309 40.81 9.03 -20.75
N SER A 310 39.96 8.15 -20.22
CA SER A 310 40.28 6.72 -20.15
C SER A 310 39.00 5.90 -20.27
N ASP A 311 38.64 5.66 -21.53
CA ASP A 311 38.28 4.31 -21.96
C ASP A 311 39.34 3.33 -21.44
N VAL A 312 38.94 2.13 -20.99
CA VAL A 312 39.61 0.85 -21.28
C VAL A 312 38.87 -0.34 -20.60
N SER A 313 38.29 -1.13 -21.49
CA SER A 313 38.27 -2.60 -21.54
C SER A 313 37.56 -3.44 -20.45
N ASN A 314 36.45 -4.03 -20.87
CA ASN A 314 36.28 -5.48 -21.05
C ASN A 314 37.48 -6.38 -20.65
N ARG A 315 37.28 -7.31 -19.69
CA ARG A 315 37.21 -8.77 -19.98
C ARG A 315 36.95 -9.63 -18.73
N PRO A 316 36.44 -10.88 -18.92
CA PRO A 316 35.91 -11.74 -17.88
C PRO A 316 36.97 -12.70 -17.32
N SER A 317 36.82 -13.15 -16.08
CA SER A 317 37.51 -14.36 -15.62
C SER A 317 36.61 -15.24 -14.76
N LYS A 318 36.51 -16.49 -15.23
CA LYS A 318 36.04 -17.66 -14.50
C LYS A 318 36.91 -17.85 -13.27
N SER A 319 36.31 -18.06 -12.09
CA SER A 319 36.94 -18.97 -11.12
C SER A 319 35.89 -19.76 -10.35
N ALA A 320 35.91 -21.07 -10.61
CA ALA A 320 35.25 -22.06 -9.82
C ALA A 320 35.98 -22.17 -8.47
N ARG A 321 35.29 -21.94 -7.36
CA ARG A 321 35.76 -22.43 -6.05
C ARG A 321 34.65 -23.10 -5.27
N ARG A 322 34.48 -24.37 -5.64
CA ARG A 322 33.96 -25.49 -4.86
C ARG A 322 34.36 -25.36 -3.38
N ARG A 323 33.42 -24.95 -2.52
CA ARG A 323 33.57 -25.10 -1.05
C ARG A 323 32.43 -25.97 -0.52
N LYS A 324 32.70 -27.28 -0.50
CA LYS A 324 31.97 -28.26 0.32
C LYS A 324 32.10 -27.81 1.77
N ARG A 325 31.02 -27.28 2.37
CA ARG A 325 30.84 -27.27 3.83
C ARG A 325 29.70 -28.20 4.18
N ARG A 326 30.13 -29.42 4.54
CA ARG A 326 29.38 -30.44 5.27
C ARG A 326 28.98 -29.81 6.61
N SER A 327 27.71 -29.45 6.77
CA SER A 327 27.13 -29.24 8.10
C SER A 327 26.07 -30.32 8.29
N LYS A 328 26.28 -31.06 9.38
CA LYS A 328 25.63 -32.28 9.82
C LYS A 328 24.84 -31.85 11.04
N TYR A 329 23.51 -31.84 10.98
CA TYR A 329 22.55 -31.80 12.10
C TYR A 329 21.17 -31.51 11.49
N LYS A 330 20.05 -32.09 11.91
CA LYS A 330 19.74 -33.30 12.65
C LYS A 330 18.27 -33.51 12.28
N ASP A 331 18.03 -34.68 11.74
CA ASP A 331 16.74 -35.19 11.32
C ASP A 331 15.79 -35.20 12.51
N THR A 332 14.66 -34.50 12.38
CA THR A 332 13.43 -34.79 13.12
C THR A 332 12.31 -34.66 12.11
N SER A 333 12.06 -35.78 11.47
CA SER A 333 10.86 -36.14 10.75
C SER A 333 9.61 -35.87 11.60
N GLU A 334 8.73 -35.00 11.13
CA GLU A 334 7.31 -35.27 11.20
C GLU A 334 6.69 -35.10 9.83
N VAL A 335 6.13 -36.22 9.39
CA VAL A 335 5.62 -36.55 8.09
C VAL A 335 4.26 -35.88 7.92
N ASN A 336 4.09 -35.11 6.84
CA ASN A 336 2.80 -34.96 6.15
C ASN A 336 3.04 -34.42 4.73
N SER A 337 3.72 -35.21 3.91
CA SER A 337 3.64 -35.04 2.45
C SER A 337 2.40 -35.79 1.97
N ILE A 338 1.31 -35.06 1.78
CA ILE A 338 0.19 -35.55 0.98
C ILE A 338 0.70 -35.65 -0.46
N LYS A 339 1.04 -36.88 -0.88
CA LYS A 339 1.33 -37.25 -2.25
C LYS A 339 0.03 -37.09 -3.05
N SER A 340 -0.20 -35.91 -3.60
CA SER A 340 -1.22 -35.67 -4.61
C SER A 340 -0.73 -36.27 -5.93
N GLU A 341 -1.11 -37.53 -6.14
CA GLU A 341 -1.00 -38.23 -7.41
C GLU A 341 -2.12 -37.71 -8.33
N SER A 342 -1.74 -36.85 -9.27
CA SER A 342 -2.54 -36.60 -10.46
C SER A 342 -1.57 -36.49 -11.63
N GLU A 343 -1.25 -37.64 -12.22
CA GLU A 343 -0.72 -37.73 -13.57
C GLU A 343 -1.67 -36.99 -14.53
N PRO A 344 -1.20 -36.01 -15.31
CA PRO A 344 -1.96 -35.51 -16.43
C PRO A 344 -1.90 -36.56 -17.56
N ILE A 345 -3.02 -37.23 -17.82
CA ILE A 345 -3.20 -37.99 -19.05
C ILE A 345 -3.13 -36.99 -20.21
N LEU A 346 -1.99 -36.98 -20.91
CA LEU A 346 -1.82 -36.33 -22.21
C LEU A 346 -2.71 -37.07 -23.22
N VAL A 347 -3.89 -36.51 -23.49
CA VAL A 347 -4.73 -36.97 -24.60
C VAL A 347 -4.06 -36.51 -25.89
N SER A 348 -3.36 -37.44 -26.54
CA SER A 348 -2.81 -37.28 -27.87
C SER A 348 -3.96 -37.18 -28.87
N ALA A 349 -4.07 -36.04 -29.56
CA ALA A 349 -4.94 -35.88 -30.71
C ALA A 349 -4.31 -36.62 -31.90
N GLY A 350 -4.83 -37.80 -32.23
CA GLY A 350 -4.32 -38.57 -33.36
C GLY A 350 -5.20 -39.76 -33.74
N SER A 351 -5.80 -39.63 -34.93
CA SER A 351 -6.22 -40.70 -35.85
C SER A 351 -7.51 -41.45 -35.56
N ALA A 352 -8.43 -41.26 -36.50
CA ALA A 352 -9.55 -42.14 -36.79
C ALA A 352 -9.11 -43.60 -36.96
N GLY A 353 -9.93 -44.54 -36.46
CA GLY A 353 -9.85 -45.94 -36.84
C GLY A 353 -10.18 -46.92 -35.71
N SER A 354 -11.18 -47.76 -35.98
CA SER A 354 -11.51 -49.01 -35.26
C SER A 354 -12.40 -48.89 -34.01
N ALA A 355 -13.69 -49.03 -34.25
CA ALA A 355 -14.71 -49.32 -33.25
C ALA A 355 -14.41 -50.66 -32.55
N THR A 356 -14.05 -50.59 -31.26
CA THR A 356 -14.07 -51.73 -30.35
C THR A 356 -15.31 -51.62 -29.46
N PRO A 357 -16.29 -52.53 -29.57
CA PRO A 357 -17.51 -52.45 -28.76
C PRO A 357 -17.20 -52.83 -27.31
N LEU A 358 -17.50 -51.91 -26.40
CA LEU A 358 -17.41 -52.10 -24.96
C LEU A 358 -18.29 -53.27 -24.51
N ARG A 359 -17.61 -54.31 -24.03
CA ARG A 359 -18.16 -55.53 -23.44
C ARG A 359 -19.03 -55.19 -22.23
N ARG A 360 -20.35 -55.13 -22.45
CA ARG A 360 -21.41 -55.00 -21.44
C ARG A 360 -21.31 -56.16 -20.45
N ARG A 361 -20.84 -55.88 -19.23
CA ARG A 361 -20.85 -56.82 -18.10
C ARG A 361 -22.30 -57.05 -17.68
N ARG A 362 -22.93 -58.11 -18.18
CA ARG A 362 -24.21 -58.63 -17.69
C ARG A 362 -24.04 -59.02 -16.23
N SER A 363 -24.75 -58.34 -15.33
CA SER A 363 -25.03 -58.82 -13.99
C SER A 363 -25.88 -60.09 -14.10
N ARG A 364 -25.42 -61.16 -13.48
CA ARG A 364 -26.13 -62.43 -13.34
C ARG A 364 -27.50 -62.19 -12.71
N GLN A 365 -28.56 -62.61 -13.39
CA GLN A 365 -29.81 -63.01 -12.76
C GLN A 365 -29.51 -64.21 -11.86
N ILE A 366 -29.88 -64.08 -10.60
CA ILE A 366 -30.13 -65.20 -9.69
C ILE A 366 -31.62 -65.46 -9.82
N SER A 367 -31.96 -66.39 -10.69
CA SER A 367 -33.19 -67.18 -10.63
C SER A 367 -32.75 -68.61 -10.29
N ASP A 368 -33.64 -69.36 -9.67
CA ASP A 368 -33.52 -70.77 -9.27
C ASP A 368 -33.21 -70.97 -7.78
N MET A 369 -34.26 -70.80 -6.96
CA MET A 369 -34.59 -71.83 -5.98
C MET A 369 -36.08 -72.12 -6.09
N GLU A 370 -36.35 -73.06 -6.97
CA GLU A 370 -37.58 -73.81 -7.08
C GLU A 370 -37.46 -75.07 -6.20
N ASN A 371 -38.55 -75.36 -5.49
CA ASN A 371 -38.94 -76.61 -4.84
C ASN A 371 -38.15 -77.13 -3.64
N GLN A 372 -38.90 -77.37 -2.55
CA GLN A 372 -39.29 -78.72 -2.14
C GLN A 372 -39.27 -78.84 -0.61
N TYR A 373 -40.41 -78.65 0.06
CA TYR A 373 -40.80 -79.41 1.26
C TYR A 373 -42.32 -79.28 1.46
N ASP A 374 -42.94 -80.47 1.48
CA ASP A 374 -44.21 -80.93 2.05
C ASP A 374 -45.22 -79.91 2.64
#